data_AF-A0ABD0QIU9-F1
#
_entry.id   AF-A0ABD0QIU9-F1
#
_cell.length_a   1.000
_cell.length_b   1.000
_cell.length_c   1.000
_cell.angle_alpha   90.00
_cell.angle_beta   90.00
_cell.angle_gamma   90.00
#
_symmetry.space_group_name_H-M   'P 1'
#
loop_
_entity.id
_entity.type
_entity.pdbx_description
1 polymer ?
#
loop_
_entity_poly.entity_id
_entity_poly.type
_entity_poly.pdbx_seq_one_letter_code
_entity_poly.pdbx_strand_id
1 'polypeptide(L)' 'MMDMKIFVDTDSDIRLVRRLRRDITERGRDIEGVIKQYSKFVKPAFEQYIEPTMRLADIVVPR' A
#
# COMPACT_ATOMS: atom_id res chain seq x y z
N MET A 1 12.98 -14.25 14.84
CA MET A 1 13.76 -13.17 14.18
C MET A 1 13.67 -13.41 12.68
N MET A 2 13.69 -12.35 11.86
CA MET A 2 13.81 -12.50 10.40
C MET A 2 15.28 -12.36 10.02
N ASP A 3 15.79 -13.27 9.19
CA ASP A 3 17.19 -13.26 8.74
C ASP A 3 17.48 -12.16 7.72
N MET A 4 16.46 -11.73 6.97
CA MET A 4 16.52 -10.64 6.00
C MET A 4 15.15 -9.95 5.92
N LYS A 5 15.16 -8.61 5.82
CA LYS A 5 13.98 -7.75 5.80
C LYS A 5 14.01 -6.92 4.51
N ILE A 6 12.94 -7.01 3.73
CA ILE A 6 12.82 -6.31 2.45
C ILE A 6 11.59 -5.40 2.50
N PHE A 7 11.74 -4.15 2.07
CA PHE A 7 10.64 -3.22 1.87
C PHE A 7 10.51 -2.90 0.38
N VAL A 8 9.29 -3.00 -0.16
CA VAL A 8 9.02 -2.63 -1.56
C VAL A 8 8.44 -1.23 -1.56
N ASP A 9 9.21 -0.29 -2.09
CA ASP A 9 8.83 1.11 -2.14
C ASP A 9 8.26 1.48 -3.51
N THR A 10 7.15 2.21 -3.50
CA THR A 10 6.42 2.64 -4.70
C THR A 10 5.54 3.81 -4.31
N ASP A 11 5.41 4.77 -5.21
CA ASP A 11 4.59 5.95 -4.99
C ASP A 11 3.13 5.62 -4.66
N SER A 12 2.53 6.47 -3.83
CA SER A 12 1.20 6.25 -3.27
C SER A 12 0.09 6.23 -4.33
N ASP A 13 0.23 7.00 -5.40
CA ASP A 13 -0.68 7.09 -6.54
C ASP A 13 -0.62 5.84 -7.42
N ILE A 14 0.58 5.33 -7.72
CA ILE A 14 0.78 4.07 -8.44
C ILE A 14 0.15 2.92 -7.65
N ARG A 15 0.38 2.87 -6.34
CA ARG A 15 -0.24 1.86 -5.47
C ARG A 15 -1.76 1.99 -5.43
N LEU A 16 -2.29 3.21 -5.38
CA LEU A 16 -3.73 3.47 -5.42
C LEU A 16 -4.36 3.01 -6.75
N VAL A 17 -3.75 3.32 -7.90
CA VAL A 17 -4.22 2.89 -9.22
C VAL A 17 -4.23 1.36 -9.33
N ARG A 18 -3.16 0.70 -8.90
CA ARG A 18 -3.09 -0.78 -8.87
C ARG A 18 -4.18 -1.36 -7.97
N ARG A 19 -4.40 -0.76 -6.80
CA ARG A 19 -5.46 -1.18 -5.87
C ARG A 19 -6.85 -0.98 -6.45
N LEU A 20 -7.13 0.15 -7.08
CA LEU A 20 -8.40 0.46 -7.72
C LEU A 20 -8.72 -0.57 -8.79
N ARG A 21 -7.79 -0.81 -9.72
CA ARG A 21 -7.93 -1.83 -10.75
C ARG A 21 -8.29 -3.19 -10.15
N ARG A 22 -7.46 -3.70 -9.23
CA ARG A 22 -7.66 -4.99 -8.57
C ARG A 22 -9.02 -5.08 -7.85
N ASP A 23 -9.34 -4.09 -7.01
CA ASP A 23 -10.56 -4.14 -6.19
C ASP A 23 -11.84 -4.05 -7.06
N ILE A 24 -11.80 -3.38 -8.21
CA ILE A 24 -12.92 -3.33 -9.16
C ILE A 24 -12.99 -4.63 -9.97
N THR A 25 -11.89 -5.05 -10.62
CA THR A 25 -11.90 -6.14 -11.60
C THR A 25 -11.97 -7.52 -10.97
N GLU A 26 -11.31 -7.74 -9.83
CA GLU A 26 -11.19 -9.07 -9.22
C GLU A 26 -12.13 -9.26 -8.02
N ARG A 27 -12.55 -8.16 -7.38
CA ARG A 27 -13.34 -8.19 -6.14
C ARG A 27 -14.73 -7.57 -6.28
N GLY A 28 -15.08 -7.05 -7.45
CA GLY A 28 -16.40 -6.49 -7.75
C GLY A 28 -16.78 -5.28 -6.89
N ARG A 29 -15.82 -4.50 -6.41
CA ARG A 29 -16.08 -3.32 -5.57
C ARG A 29 -16.36 -2.09 -6.42
N ASP A 30 -17.22 -1.22 -5.89
CA ASP A 30 -17.46 0.10 -6.47
C ASP A 30 -16.29 1.08 -6.23
N ILE A 31 -16.07 1.99 -7.18
CA ILE A 31 -14.96 2.94 -7.17
C ILE A 31 -15.04 3.91 -5.98
N GLU A 32 -16.22 4.44 -5.66
CA GLU A 32 -16.39 5.37 -4.54
C GLU A 32 -16.11 4.67 -3.21
N GLY A 33 -16.57 3.41 -3.09
CA GLY A 33 -16.30 2.56 -1.92
C GLY A 33 -14.80 2.34 -1.70
N VAL A 34 -14.05 2.05 -2.77
CA VAL A 34 -12.59 1.83 -2.69
C VAL A 34 -11.86 3.12 -2.31
N ILE A 35 -12.23 4.26 -2.91
CA ILE A 35 -11.62 5.57 -2.59
C ILE A 35 -11.92 5.95 -1.15
N LYS A 36 -13.17 5.83 -0.70
CA LYS A 36 -13.58 6.12 0.68
C LYS A 36 -12.81 5.25 1.68
N GLN A 37 -12.67 3.96 1.39
CA GLN A 37 -11.88 3.06 2.23
C GLN A 37 -10.40 3.42 2.23
N TYR A 38 -9.84 3.78 1.07
CA TYR A 38 -8.44 4.19 0.96
C TYR A 38 -8.14 5.42 1.80
N SER A 39 -8.89 6.49 1.62
CA SER A 39 -8.66 7.76 2.32
C SER A 39 -8.95 7.66 3.82
N LYS A 40 -9.98 6.91 4.22
CA LYS A 40 -10.37 6.80 5.63
C LYS A 40 -9.46 5.87 6.45
N PHE A 41 -8.95 4.80 5.84
CA PHE A 41 -8.29 3.74 6.59
C PHE A 41 -6.91 3.37 6.04
N VAL A 42 -6.78 3.13 4.73
CA VAL A 42 -5.55 2.53 4.20
C VAL A 42 -4.40 3.54 4.13
N LYS A 43 -4.66 4.77 3.68
CA LYS A 43 -3.62 5.81 3.62
C LYS A 43 -3.12 6.20 5.02
N PRO A 44 -4.00 6.54 6.00
CA PRO A 44 -3.56 6.84 7.35
C PRO A 44 -2.80 5.68 8.01
N ALA A 45 -3.26 4.44 7.82
CA ALA A 45 -2.57 3.28 8.38
C ALA A 45 -1.21 3.05 7.73
N PHE A 46 -1.08 3.30 6.42
CA PHE A 46 0.21 3.22 5.73
C PHE A 46 1.20 4.24 6.31
N GLU A 47 0.82 5.51 6.37
CA GLU A 47 1.66 6.60 6.87
C GLU A 47 2.04 6.40 8.35
N GLN A 48 1.09 5.96 9.17
CA GLN A 48 1.31 5.82 10.62
C GLN A 48 2.10 4.57 10.98
N TYR A 49 1.88 3.44 10.29
CA TYR A 49 2.37 2.13 10.75
C TYR A 49 3.26 1.39 9.75
N ILE A 50 3.10 1.60 8.45
CA ILE A 50 3.81 0.80 7.43
C ILE A 50 5.04 1.55 6.92
N GLU A 51 4.88 2.81 6.50
CA GLU A 51 5.97 3.65 6.00
C GLU A 51 7.15 3.75 6.98
N PRO A 52 6.96 3.91 8.31
CA PRO A 52 8.08 3.98 9.24
C PRO A 52 8.91 2.69 9.28
N THR A 53 8.32 1.54 8.94
CA THR A 53 9.02 0.24 8.96
C THR A 53 10.04 0.10 7.83
N MET A 54 9.99 0.95 6.80
CA MET A 54 11.01 1.01 5.74
C MET A 54 12.41 1.21 6.32
N ARG A 55 12.54 1.97 7.41
CA ARG A 55 13.82 2.21 8.11
C ARG A 55 14.42 0.95 8.74
N LEU A 56 13.61 -0.08 8.95
CA LEU A 56 14.03 -1.35 9.52
C LEU A 56 14.42 -2.36 8.44
N ALA A 57 14.27 -2.06 7.15
CA ALA A 57 14.57 -2.99 6.07
C ALA A 57 16.06 -3.04 5.75
N ASP A 58 16.57 -4.24 5.47
CA ASP A 58 17.94 -4.43 4.99
C ASP A 58 18.05 -4.06 3.50
N ILE A 59 16.97 -4.25 2.73
CA ILE A 59 16.88 -3.90 1.31
C ILE A 59 15.58 -3.14 1.05
N VAL A 60 15.68 -2.02 0.34
CA VAL A 60 14.53 -1.31 -0.22
C VAL A 60 14.55 -1.46 -1.74
N VAL A 61 13.47 -2.01 -2.31
CA VAL A 61 13.33 -2.21 -3.76
C VAL A 61 12.42 -1.12 -4.33
N PRO A 62 12.95 -0.15 -5.10
CA PRO A 62 12.13 0.87 -5.76
C PRO A 62 11.43 0.31 -7.01
N ARG A 63 10.21 0.77 -7.29
CA ARG A 63 9.43 0.32 -8.45
C ARG A 63 8.53 1.38 -9.05
#